data_AF-A0A7L1MVX0-F1
#
_entry.id   AF-A0A7L1MVX0-F1
#
_cell.length_a   1.000
_cell.length_b   1.000
_cell.length_c   1.000
_cell.angle_alpha   90.00
_cell.angle_beta   90.00
_cell.angle_gamma   90.00
#
_symmetry.space_group_name_H-M   'P 1'
#
loop_
_entity.id
_entity.type
_entity.pdbx_description
1 polymer ?
#
loop_
_entity_poly.entity_id
_entity_poly.type
_entity_poly.pdbx_seq_one_letter_code
_entity_poly.pdbx_strand_id
1 'polypeptide(L)'
;CCPTAILVLLGALLWAPWRVLQGAPLAELSGDQDFQLFLHKNLEFTRKIRGDVAALQRVLCDQFQLCQEEELLLVRQHLGIAEVPLDQCHSRSFRADTCLSQIRDGLQLYLSSLGTVGQLLPGHTELLESLQLDAANLSSNIQRQV
;
A
#
# COMPACT_ATOMS: atom_id res chain seq x y z
N CYS A 1 -5.77 22.45 22.03
CA CYS A 1 -5.93 21.72 20.76
C CYS A 1 -4.96 20.56 20.82
N CYS A 2 -5.44 19.32 20.90
CA CYS A 2 -4.72 18.27 21.61
C CYS A 2 -3.91 17.35 20.67
N PRO A 3 -2.65 17.01 21.02
CA PRO A 3 -1.83 16.01 20.32
C PRO A 3 -2.32 14.56 20.55
N THR A 4 -3.39 14.39 21.32
CA THR A 4 -4.14 13.14 21.55
C THR A 4 -5.31 12.97 20.57
N ALA A 5 -5.19 13.56 19.39
CA ALA A 5 -6.03 13.32 18.20
C ALA A 5 -5.11 13.03 17.00
N ILE A 6 -3.89 12.62 17.35
CA ILE A 6 -2.72 12.39 16.54
C ILE A 6 -2.01 11.13 17.10
N LEU A 7 -1.85 10.95 18.42
CA LEU A 7 -1.20 9.75 18.99
C LEU A 7 -1.93 8.41 18.84
N VAL A 8 -3.21 8.42 18.54
CA VAL A 8 -3.95 7.29 18.00
C VAL A 8 -4.10 7.50 16.47
N LEU A 9 -2.96 7.64 15.71
CA LEU A 9 -2.90 7.54 14.22
C LEU A 9 -1.91 6.63 13.34
N LEU A 10 -1.10 5.68 13.84
CA LEU A 10 -0.36 4.61 13.10
C LEU A 10 -0.94 3.19 13.38
N GLY A 11 -0.62 2.54 14.51
CA GLY A 11 -1.37 1.45 15.23
C GLY A 11 -2.48 0.63 14.54
N ALA A 12 -3.68 1.13 14.21
CA ALA A 12 -4.64 0.32 13.43
C ALA A 12 -4.05 -0.20 12.10
N LEU A 13 -3.16 0.57 11.44
CA LEU A 13 -2.40 0.17 10.25
C LEU A 13 -1.52 -1.07 10.51
N LEU A 14 -1.30 -1.43 11.78
CA LEU A 14 -0.38 -2.49 12.21
C LEU A 14 -1.08 -3.76 12.74
N TRP A 15 -2.38 -3.72 13.11
CA TRP A 15 -3.05 -4.81 13.86
C TRP A 15 -4.32 -5.43 13.25
N ALA A 16 -4.62 -5.15 11.98
CA ALA A 16 -5.61 -5.91 11.18
C ALA A 16 -5.10 -6.22 9.76
N PRO A 17 -5.69 -7.19 9.04
CA PRO A 17 -5.46 -8.62 9.21
C PRO A 17 -4.41 -9.17 8.22
N TRP A 18 -3.14 -8.76 8.33
CA TRP A 18 -2.04 -9.28 7.47
C TRP A 18 -1.72 -10.79 7.66
N ARG A 19 -2.40 -11.47 8.59
CA ARG A 19 -2.33 -12.93 8.81
C ARG A 19 -3.01 -13.77 7.71
N VAL A 20 -3.82 -13.18 6.83
CA VAL A 20 -4.57 -13.90 5.76
C VAL A 20 -3.84 -13.86 4.40
N LEU A 21 -2.50 -13.76 4.43
CA LEU A 21 -1.63 -13.89 3.25
C LEU A 21 -0.90 -15.23 3.18
N GLN A 22 -1.46 -16.27 3.81
CA GLN A 22 -1.15 -17.66 3.43
C GLN A 22 -1.90 -18.00 2.15
N GLY A 23 -1.34 -17.60 1.01
CA GLY A 23 -1.81 -18.07 -0.29
C GLY A 23 -1.68 -19.59 -0.37
N ALA A 24 -2.80 -20.28 -0.58
CA ALA A 24 -2.75 -21.66 -1.04
C ALA A 24 -1.98 -21.69 -2.38
N PRO A 25 -1.11 -22.68 -2.63
CA PRO A 25 -0.44 -22.78 -3.91
C PRO A 25 -1.49 -22.95 -5.02
N LEU A 26 -1.59 -21.95 -5.90
CA LEU A 26 -2.48 -21.94 -7.05
C LEU A 26 -2.01 -23.01 -8.05
N ALA A 27 -2.55 -24.22 -7.88
CA ALA A 27 -2.12 -25.40 -8.64
C ALA A 27 -2.28 -25.25 -10.17
N GLU A 28 -3.18 -24.38 -10.63
CA GLU A 28 -3.41 -24.12 -12.06
C GLU A 28 -2.41 -23.12 -12.69
N LEU A 29 -1.54 -22.50 -11.89
CA LEU A 29 -0.53 -21.52 -12.35
C LEU A 29 0.92 -21.97 -12.03
N SER A 30 1.13 -23.22 -11.64
CA SER A 30 2.47 -23.74 -11.27
C SER A 30 3.37 -24.09 -12.48
N GLY A 31 2.84 -23.98 -13.71
CA GLY A 31 3.57 -24.31 -14.95
C GLY A 31 4.09 -23.10 -15.76
N ASP A 32 3.60 -21.89 -15.49
CA ASP A 32 4.02 -20.68 -16.23
C ASP A 32 5.21 -20.01 -15.53
N GLN A 33 6.41 -20.20 -16.08
CA GLN A 33 7.65 -19.67 -15.53
C GLN A 33 7.71 -18.14 -15.56
N ASP A 34 7.10 -17.50 -16.56
CA ASP A 34 7.08 -16.03 -16.68
C ASP A 34 6.11 -15.43 -15.65
N PHE A 35 4.96 -16.07 -15.42
CA PHE A 35 4.04 -15.68 -14.35
C PHE A 35 4.64 -15.88 -12.95
N GLN A 36 5.38 -16.97 -12.71
CA GLN A 36 6.11 -17.15 -11.44
C GLN A 36 7.22 -16.10 -11.24
N LEU A 37 7.92 -15.71 -12.31
CA LEU A 37 8.92 -14.64 -12.26
C LEU A 37 8.26 -13.26 -12.02
N PHE A 38 7.10 -13.00 -12.62
CA PHE A 38 6.26 -11.84 -12.35
C PHE A 38 5.86 -11.79 -10.87
N LEU A 39 5.32 -12.88 -10.32
CA LEU A 39 4.93 -12.96 -8.90
C LEU A 39 6.12 -12.68 -7.99
N HIS A 40 7.26 -13.34 -8.20
CA HIS A 40 8.45 -13.16 -7.36
C HIS A 40 8.95 -11.71 -7.35
N LYS A 41 9.10 -11.09 -8.52
CA LYS A 41 9.52 -9.68 -8.63
C LYS A 41 8.55 -8.72 -7.94
N ASN A 42 7.24 -8.91 -8.12
CA ASN A 42 6.24 -8.01 -7.55
C ASN A 42 6.03 -8.22 -6.05
N LEU A 43 6.28 -9.42 -5.52
CA LEU A 43 6.35 -9.65 -4.07
C LEU A 43 7.53 -8.91 -3.44
N GLU A 44 8.70 -8.85 -4.09
CA GLU A 44 9.83 -8.06 -3.60
C GLU A 44 9.56 -6.55 -3.63
N PHE A 45 8.93 -6.01 -4.68
CA PHE A 45 8.44 -4.62 -4.67
C PHE A 45 7.43 -4.40 -3.54
N THR A 46 6.45 -5.29 -3.37
CA THR A 46 5.47 -5.20 -2.28
C THR A 46 6.13 -5.22 -0.90
N ARG A 47 7.18 -6.03 -0.72
CA ARG A 47 7.97 -6.11 0.52
C ARG A 47 8.74 -4.81 0.77
N LYS A 48 9.38 -4.23 -0.25
CA LYS A 48 10.12 -2.97 -0.14
C LYS A 48 9.17 -1.79 0.16
N ILE A 49 8.07 -1.67 -0.59
CA ILE A 49 7.00 -0.68 -0.36
C ILE A 49 6.48 -0.74 1.09
N ARG A 50 6.20 -1.94 1.62
CA ARG A 50 5.78 -2.10 3.03
C ARG A 50 6.85 -1.64 4.03
N GLY A 51 8.13 -1.87 3.73
CA GLY A 51 9.25 -1.39 4.54
C GLY A 51 9.36 0.14 4.52
N ASP A 52 9.30 0.74 3.34
CA ASP A 52 9.40 2.18 3.12
C ASP A 52 8.17 2.92 3.71
N VAL A 53 6.96 2.38 3.57
CA VAL A 53 5.74 2.88 4.25
C VAL A 53 5.88 2.78 5.78
N ALA A 54 6.40 1.68 6.32
CA ALA A 54 6.63 1.56 7.76
C ALA A 54 7.73 2.52 8.26
N ALA A 55 8.72 2.85 7.44
CA ALA A 55 9.69 3.91 7.75
C ALA A 55 9.05 5.30 7.74
N LEU A 56 8.24 5.60 6.73
CA LEU A 56 7.50 6.86 6.59
C LEU A 56 6.51 7.06 7.76
N GLN A 57 5.83 5.99 8.17
CA GLN A 57 5.01 5.96 9.37
C GLN A 57 5.83 6.35 10.61
N ARG A 58 7.01 5.75 10.85
CA ARG A 58 7.86 6.14 12.00
C ARG A 58 8.23 7.62 11.95
N VAL A 59 8.61 8.14 10.78
CA VAL A 59 8.87 9.59 10.61
C VAL A 59 7.67 10.45 11.01
N LEU A 60 6.46 10.08 10.57
CA LEU A 60 5.22 10.79 10.94
C LEU A 60 4.90 10.67 12.44
N CYS A 61 5.21 9.54 13.06
CA CYS A 61 5.09 9.34 14.50
C CYS A 61 6.12 10.19 15.27
N ASP A 62 7.40 10.19 14.86
CA ASP A 62 8.44 10.93 15.57
C ASP A 62 8.26 12.45 15.43
N GLN A 63 7.98 12.95 14.21
CA GLN A 63 7.86 14.38 13.93
C GLN A 63 6.52 14.99 14.32
N PHE A 64 5.41 14.28 14.07
CA PHE A 64 4.06 14.82 14.28
C PHE A 64 3.28 14.11 15.38
N GLN A 65 3.79 13.02 15.96
CA GLN A 65 3.14 12.18 16.98
C GLN A 65 1.98 11.31 16.45
N LEU A 66 1.89 11.04 15.14
CA LEU A 66 0.71 10.43 14.49
C LEU A 66 0.45 8.91 14.79
N CYS A 67 0.45 8.35 16.02
CA CYS A 67 0.90 6.94 16.28
C CYS A 67 -0.02 5.68 16.53
N GLN A 68 -1.37 5.66 16.70
CA GLN A 68 -2.26 4.45 16.54
C GLN A 68 -3.55 4.53 15.60
N GLU A 69 -3.61 4.20 14.29
CA GLU A 69 -4.52 4.70 13.17
C GLU A 69 -5.93 5.23 13.44
N GLU A 70 -6.65 4.70 14.42
CA GLU A 70 -8.08 4.88 14.63
C GLU A 70 -8.58 6.35 14.75
N GLU A 71 -7.76 7.40 14.94
CA GLU A 71 -8.17 8.83 14.97
C GLU A 71 -8.33 9.50 13.59
N LEU A 72 -7.53 9.22 12.53
CA LEU A 72 -7.80 9.83 11.18
C LEU A 72 -9.01 9.11 10.57
N LEU A 73 -9.63 8.11 11.18
CA LEU A 73 -10.82 7.48 10.58
C LEU A 73 -11.92 8.54 10.27
N LEU A 74 -12.08 9.55 11.15
CA LEU A 74 -12.92 10.73 10.90
C LEU A 74 -12.29 11.74 9.93
N VAL A 75 -10.98 11.96 10.02
CA VAL A 75 -10.27 12.93 9.15
C VAL A 75 -10.20 12.44 7.70
N ARG A 76 -10.04 11.13 7.47
CA ARG A 76 -10.10 10.43 6.18
C ARG A 76 -11.44 10.68 5.50
N GLN A 77 -12.54 10.52 6.24
CA GLN A 77 -13.89 10.82 5.76
C GLN A 77 -14.03 12.31 5.41
N HIS A 78 -13.54 13.20 6.26
CA HIS A 78 -13.60 14.65 6.02
C HIS A 78 -12.76 15.11 4.81
N LEU A 79 -11.56 14.54 4.64
CA LEU A 79 -10.66 14.80 3.51
C LEU A 79 -11.08 14.08 2.21
N GLY A 80 -12.10 13.20 2.26
CA GLY A 80 -12.54 12.42 1.11
C GLY A 80 -11.48 11.45 0.57
N ILE A 81 -10.57 10.97 1.42
CA ILE A 81 -9.49 10.07 1.00
C ILE A 81 -10.11 8.72 0.62
N ALA A 82 -10.20 8.48 -0.69
CA ALA A 82 -10.80 7.28 -1.25
C ALA A 82 -10.15 6.01 -0.69
N GLU A 83 -11.00 5.05 -0.36
CA GLU A 83 -10.62 3.74 0.14
C GLU A 83 -10.48 2.81 -1.06
N VAL A 84 -9.29 2.24 -1.27
CA VAL A 84 -9.03 1.33 -2.40
C VAL A 84 -9.71 -0.01 -2.09
N PRO A 85 -10.76 -0.42 -2.81
CA PRO A 85 -11.38 -1.70 -2.58
C PRO A 85 -10.49 -2.83 -3.13
N LEU A 86 -10.56 -4.01 -2.52
CA LEU A 86 -9.91 -5.25 -2.97
C LEU A 86 -10.93 -6.40 -3.11
N ASP A 87 -12.20 -6.06 -3.32
CA ASP A 87 -13.33 -6.99 -3.42
C ASP A 87 -13.18 -7.97 -4.59
N GLN A 88 -12.58 -7.56 -5.71
CA GLN A 88 -12.35 -8.43 -6.87
C GLN A 88 -11.26 -9.47 -6.59
N CYS A 89 -10.27 -9.11 -5.77
CA CYS A 89 -9.24 -10.04 -5.28
C CYS A 89 -9.77 -11.04 -4.24
N HIS A 90 -10.82 -10.67 -3.49
CA HIS A 90 -11.46 -11.54 -2.49
C HIS A 90 -12.75 -12.22 -3.00
N SER A 91 -13.11 -12.03 -4.28
CA SER A 91 -14.33 -12.55 -4.86
C SER A 91 -14.33 -14.08 -4.92
N ARG A 92 -15.50 -14.70 -4.70
CA ARG A 92 -15.71 -16.13 -4.93
C ARG A 92 -15.52 -16.52 -6.40
N SER A 93 -15.75 -15.58 -7.31
CA SER A 93 -15.44 -15.71 -8.74
C SER A 93 -14.13 -14.97 -9.05
N PHE A 94 -13.05 -15.35 -8.36
CA PHE A 94 -11.73 -14.72 -8.50
C PHE A 94 -11.29 -14.71 -9.97
N ARG A 95 -10.75 -13.56 -10.38
CA ARG A 95 -10.20 -13.33 -11.71
C ARG A 95 -8.92 -12.50 -11.61
N ALA A 96 -7.81 -13.07 -12.10
CA ALA A 96 -6.49 -12.45 -11.96
C ALA A 96 -6.39 -11.09 -12.65
N ASP A 97 -6.90 -10.96 -13.88
CA ASP A 97 -6.93 -9.71 -14.66
C ASP A 97 -7.65 -8.57 -13.91
N THR A 98 -8.79 -8.90 -13.28
CA THR A 98 -9.68 -7.96 -12.61
C THR A 98 -9.10 -7.54 -11.26
N CYS A 99 -8.56 -8.49 -10.49
CA CYS A 99 -7.84 -8.21 -9.25
C CYS A 99 -6.56 -7.38 -9.51
N LEU A 100 -5.76 -7.75 -10.51
CA LEU A 100 -4.54 -7.01 -10.86
C LEU A 100 -4.86 -5.58 -11.34
N SER A 101 -5.93 -5.39 -12.12
CA SER A 101 -6.42 -4.05 -12.50
C SER A 101 -6.78 -3.21 -11.26
N GLN A 102 -7.52 -3.79 -10.32
CA GLN A 102 -7.90 -3.14 -9.07
C GLN A 102 -6.68 -2.75 -8.21
N ILE A 103 -5.65 -3.61 -8.14
CA ILE A 103 -4.38 -3.30 -7.46
C ILE A 103 -3.64 -2.14 -8.16
N ARG A 104 -3.55 -2.15 -9.50
CA ARG A 104 -2.93 -1.06 -10.29
C ARG A 104 -3.61 0.28 -10.01
N ASP A 105 -4.94 0.32 -10.06
CA ASP A 105 -5.71 1.55 -9.87
C ASP A 105 -5.54 2.08 -8.43
N GLY A 106 -5.45 1.18 -7.45
CA GLY A 106 -5.09 1.50 -6.07
C GLY A 106 -3.68 2.11 -5.91
N LEU A 107 -2.68 1.57 -6.61
CA LEU A 107 -1.31 2.10 -6.61
C LEU A 107 -1.23 3.49 -7.24
N GLN A 108 -1.98 3.74 -8.30
CA GLN A 108 -2.06 5.07 -8.94
C GLN A 108 -2.64 6.13 -8.00
N LEU A 109 -3.72 5.79 -7.28
CA LEU A 109 -4.27 6.66 -6.23
C LEU A 109 -3.23 6.95 -5.15
N TYR A 110 -2.52 5.92 -4.67
CA TYR A 110 -1.47 6.06 -3.65
C TYR A 110 -0.33 7.00 -4.11
N LEU A 111 0.14 6.82 -5.35
CA LEU A 111 1.18 7.66 -5.95
C LEU A 111 0.79 9.14 -6.00
N SER A 112 -0.47 9.44 -6.37
CA SER A 112 -0.98 10.82 -6.40
C SER A 112 -0.95 11.49 -5.02
N SER A 113 -1.22 10.73 -3.96
CA SER A 113 -1.21 11.21 -2.57
C SER A 113 0.20 11.45 -2.02
N LEU A 114 1.19 10.65 -2.42
CA LEU A 114 2.58 10.78 -1.92
C LEU A 114 3.22 12.12 -2.28
N GLY A 115 2.84 12.74 -3.39
CA GLY A 115 3.32 14.08 -3.77
C GLY A 115 2.92 15.17 -2.76
N THR A 116 1.73 15.07 -2.16
CA THR A 116 1.27 15.97 -1.10
C THR A 116 2.03 15.71 0.20
N VAL A 117 2.30 14.45 0.54
CA VAL A 117 3.07 14.07 1.75
C VAL A 117 4.50 14.63 1.69
N GLY A 118 5.13 14.69 0.52
CA GLY A 118 6.47 15.27 0.36
C GLY A 118 6.57 16.75 0.70
N GLN A 119 5.49 17.52 0.56
CA GLN A 119 5.47 18.93 0.97
C GLN A 119 5.52 19.10 2.50
N LEU A 120 5.11 18.08 3.26
CA LEU A 120 5.12 18.06 4.72
C LEU A 120 6.43 17.50 5.30
N LEU A 121 7.21 16.77 4.49
CA LEU A 121 8.40 16.04 4.90
C LEU A 121 9.66 16.41 4.07
N PRO A 122 10.07 17.69 4.04
CA PRO A 122 11.20 18.15 3.21
C PRO A 122 12.55 17.51 3.60
N GLY A 123 12.67 16.94 4.80
CA GLY A 123 13.86 16.21 5.25
C GLY A 123 13.88 14.72 4.87
N HIS A 124 12.85 14.20 4.20
CA HIS A 124 12.69 12.77 3.88
C HIS A 124 12.33 12.53 2.40
N THR A 125 12.80 13.40 1.50
CA THR A 125 12.54 13.30 0.06
C THR A 125 13.03 11.98 -0.52
N GLU A 126 14.24 11.52 -0.18
CA GLU A 126 14.80 10.25 -0.68
C GLU A 126 13.92 9.03 -0.35
N LEU A 127 13.30 9.00 0.84
CA LEU A 127 12.38 7.92 1.25
C LEU A 127 11.09 7.94 0.42
N LEU A 128 10.56 9.14 0.14
CA LEU A 128 9.36 9.31 -0.67
C LEU A 128 9.62 9.04 -2.16
N GLU A 129 10.77 9.44 -2.69
CA GLU A 129 11.22 9.13 -4.05
C GLU A 129 11.43 7.62 -4.23
N SER A 130 12.07 6.95 -3.26
CA SER A 130 12.19 5.49 -3.20
C SER A 130 10.82 4.79 -3.25
N LEU A 131 9.89 5.23 -2.40
CA LEU A 131 8.54 4.68 -2.30
C LEU A 131 7.72 4.92 -3.58
N GLN A 132 7.80 6.12 -4.16
CA GLN A 132 7.17 6.45 -5.44
C GLN A 132 7.73 5.60 -6.58
N LEU A 133 9.05 5.44 -6.66
CA LEU A 133 9.71 4.65 -7.70
C LEU A 133 9.30 3.17 -7.62
N ASP A 134 9.28 2.57 -6.43
CA ASP A 134 8.83 1.20 -6.25
C ASP A 134 7.36 1.01 -6.62
N ALA A 135 6.48 1.90 -6.15
CA ALA A 135 5.04 1.80 -6.43
C ALA A 135 4.74 2.00 -7.92
N ALA A 136 5.47 2.90 -8.59
CA ALA A 136 5.40 3.07 -10.04
C ALA A 136 5.91 1.83 -10.80
N ASN A 137 7.01 1.22 -10.35
CA ASN A 137 7.54 -0.03 -10.91
C ASN A 137 6.57 -1.20 -10.74
N LEU A 138 5.98 -1.37 -9.55
CA LEU A 138 4.95 -2.37 -9.28
C LEU A 138 3.71 -2.16 -10.17
N SER A 139 3.20 -0.92 -10.26
CA SER A 139 2.08 -0.57 -11.13
C SER A 139 2.39 -0.85 -12.61
N SER A 140 3.61 -0.55 -13.07
CA SER A 140 4.09 -0.80 -14.44
C SER A 140 4.26 -2.28 -14.75
N ASN A 141 4.71 -3.08 -13.78
CA ASN A 141 4.76 -4.54 -13.94
C ASN A 141 3.37 -5.13 -14.06
N ILE A 142 2.44 -4.72 -13.18
CA ILE A 142 1.04 -5.16 -13.22
C ILE A 142 0.38 -4.78 -14.55
N GLN A 143 0.58 -3.55 -15.03
CA GLN A 143 0.07 -3.08 -16.32
C GLN A 143 0.65 -3.83 -17.54
N ARG A 144 1.75 -4.56 -17.39
CA ARG A 144 2.30 -5.41 -18.47
C ARG A 144 1.80 -6.86 -18.41
N GLN A 145 1.14 -7.24 -17.33
CA GLN A 145 0.58 -8.58 -17.11
C GLN A 145 -0.93 -8.66 -17.42
N VAL A 146 -1.60 -7.50 -17.47
CA VAL A 146 -3.03 -7.32 -17.78
C VAL A 146 -3.18 -6.53 -19.07
#